data_AF-A0A7Z8QAG8-F1
#
_entry.id   AF-A0A7Z8QAG8-F1
#
_cell.length_a   1.000
_cell.length_b   1.000
_cell.length_c   1.000
_cell.angle_alpha   90.00
_cell.angle_beta   90.00
_cell.angle_gamma   90.00
#
_symmetry.space_group_name_H-M   'P 1'
#
loop_
_entity.id
_entity.type
_entity.pdbx_description
1 polymer ?
#
loop_
_entity_poly.entity_id
_entity_poly.type
_entity_poly.pdbx_seq_one_letter_code
_entity_poly.pdbx_strand_id
1 'polypeptide(L)'
;MFVVLFPHFIHNIPHASLAALLVFVGYRRATPKVFAQVLAIGKDQLFLFVVTIIAVLATNLLVGVFFGVFVKLLLHLSRGVWLNNMFKIHFTIIEQGNNVTVKIIGSALFSNFIPLKKAVDNIEPGKNIIIDFSQGYLIDHSILIYLNEFSAHYARSVR
;
A
#
# COMPACT_ATOMS: atom_id res chain seq x y z
N MET A 1 21.71 -27.01 4.32
CA MET A 1 23.11 -27.23 4.75
C MET A 1 23.28 -27.00 6.25
N PHE A 2 22.93 -25.83 6.81
CA PHE A 2 23.11 -25.51 8.24
C PHE A 2 22.42 -26.49 9.23
N VAL A 3 21.16 -26.86 8.98
CA VAL A 3 20.40 -27.81 9.82
C VAL A 3 21.00 -29.21 9.86
N VAL A 4 21.66 -29.63 8.76
CA VAL A 4 22.30 -30.96 8.63
C VAL A 4 23.63 -31.02 9.37
N LEU A 5 24.35 -29.88 9.46
CA LEU A 5 25.67 -29.79 10.08
C LEU A 5 25.62 -29.64 11.61
N PHE A 6 24.54 -29.07 12.17
CA PHE A 6 24.45 -28.75 13.60
C PHE A 6 23.11 -29.16 14.25
N PRO A 7 22.63 -30.40 14.08
CA PRO A 7 21.35 -30.85 14.64
C PRO A 7 21.34 -30.79 16.19
N HIS A 8 22.47 -31.09 16.83
CA HIS A 8 22.58 -31.13 18.29
C HIS A 8 22.44 -29.73 18.93
N PHE A 9 22.95 -28.68 18.29
CA PHE A 9 22.81 -27.31 18.80
C PHE A 9 21.38 -26.78 18.66
N ILE A 10 20.67 -27.14 17.58
CA ILE A 10 19.29 -26.72 17.36
C ILE A 10 18.34 -27.37 18.38
N HIS A 11 18.55 -28.64 18.73
CA HIS A 11 17.75 -29.31 19.76
C HIS A 11 17.95 -28.73 21.18
N ASN A 12 19.06 -28.04 21.42
CA ASN A 12 19.34 -27.38 22.69
C ASN A 12 18.79 -25.94 22.77
N ILE A 13 18.04 -25.46 21.77
CA ILE A 13 17.43 -24.14 21.82
C ILE A 13 16.32 -24.16 22.90
N PRO A 14 16.44 -23.37 23.97
CA PRO A 14 15.43 -23.34 25.01
C PRO A 14 14.14 -22.71 24.46
N HIS A 15 13.00 -23.34 24.76
CA HIS A 15 11.67 -22.87 24.32
C HIS A 15 11.38 -21.43 24.73
N ALA A 16 11.93 -20.97 25.87
CA ALA A 16 11.82 -19.60 26.34
C ALA A 16 12.38 -18.57 25.33
N SER A 17 13.49 -18.88 24.67
CA SER A 17 14.09 -17.98 23.67
C SER A 17 13.25 -17.89 22.40
N LEU A 18 12.64 -18.99 21.98
CA LEU A 18 11.71 -19.01 20.85
C LEU A 18 10.44 -18.20 21.16
N ALA A 19 9.87 -18.39 22.36
CA ALA A 19 8.71 -17.63 22.80
C ALA A 19 9.03 -16.12 22.89
N ALA A 20 10.18 -15.75 23.47
CA ALA A 20 10.63 -14.36 23.55
C ALA A 20 10.80 -13.74 22.16
N LEU A 21 11.38 -14.47 21.20
CA LEU A 21 11.52 -14.02 19.82
C LEU A 21 10.17 -13.81 19.15
N LEU A 22 9.22 -14.75 19.31
CA LEU A 22 7.87 -14.63 18.74
C LEU A 22 7.12 -13.42 19.31
N VAL A 23 7.18 -13.21 20.62
CA VAL A 23 6.58 -12.04 21.28
C VAL A 23 7.23 -10.75 20.77
N PHE A 24 8.57 -10.71 20.66
CA PHE A 24 9.28 -9.55 20.16
C PHE A 24 8.94 -9.22 18.70
N VAL A 25 8.95 -10.22 17.82
CA VAL A 25 8.58 -10.05 16.40
C VAL A 25 7.12 -9.64 16.28
N GLY A 26 6.22 -10.27 17.04
CA GLY A 26 4.81 -9.91 17.10
C GLY A 26 4.60 -8.46 17.54
N TYR A 27 5.23 -8.04 18.64
CA TYR A 27 5.15 -6.67 19.16
C TYR A 27 5.72 -5.64 18.17
N ARG A 28 6.83 -5.95 17.52
CA ARG A 28 7.45 -5.07 16.52
C ARG A 28 6.60 -4.94 15.26
N ARG A 29 5.84 -5.97 14.88
CA ARG A 29 4.97 -5.96 13.69
C ARG A 29 3.58 -5.38 13.98
N ALA A 30 3.03 -5.63 15.16
CA ALA A 30 1.74 -5.13 15.63
C ALA A 30 1.93 -4.08 16.74
N THR A 31 2.76 -3.08 16.49
CA THR A 31 3.10 -2.07 17.50
C THR A 31 1.84 -1.35 17.99
N PRO A 32 1.72 -1.03 19.29
CA PRO A 32 0.55 -0.32 19.85
C PRO A 32 0.20 0.98 19.11
N LYS A 33 1.21 1.62 18.49
CA LYS A 33 1.05 2.80 17.64
C LYS A 33 0.10 2.57 16.46
N VAL A 34 0.05 1.36 15.90
CA VAL A 34 -0.87 1.01 14.80
C VAL A 34 -2.32 1.08 15.28
N PHE A 35 -2.63 0.58 16.47
CA PHE A 35 -3.98 0.67 17.04
C PHE A 35 -4.37 2.11 17.33
N ALA A 36 -3.45 2.94 17.82
CA ALA A 36 -3.68 4.37 18.02
C ALA A 36 -3.97 5.10 16.69
N GLN A 37 -3.24 4.76 15.63
CA GLN A 37 -3.49 5.30 14.29
C GLN A 37 -4.86 4.90 13.75
N VAL A 38 -5.26 3.63 13.90
CA VAL A 38 -6.58 3.16 13.46
C VAL A 38 -7.70 3.81 14.27
N LEU A 39 -7.52 3.98 15.58
CA LEU A 39 -8.47 4.68 16.43
C LEU A 39 -8.64 6.15 16.03
N ALA A 40 -7.56 6.82 15.61
CA ALA A 40 -7.61 8.19 15.11
C ALA A 40 -8.44 8.34 13.82
N ILE A 41 -8.55 7.28 13.01
CA ILE A 41 -9.42 7.24 11.83
C ILE A 41 -10.90 7.11 12.24
N GLY A 42 -11.17 6.35 13.30
CA GLY A 42 -12.50 6.25 13.89
C GLY A 42 -12.72 4.98 14.71
N LYS A 43 -13.65 5.06 15.67
CA LYS A 43 -13.99 3.94 16.57
C LYS A 43 -14.51 2.71 15.81
N ASP A 44 -15.32 2.92 14.78
CA ASP A 44 -15.85 1.84 13.93
C ASP A 44 -14.75 1.07 13.21
N GLN A 45 -13.70 1.79 12.79
CA GLN A 45 -12.59 1.20 12.05
C GLN A 45 -11.67 0.40 12.98
N LEU A 46 -11.48 0.87 14.21
CA LEU A 46 -10.80 0.08 15.24
C LEU A 46 -11.60 -1.18 15.58
N PHE A 47 -12.92 -1.08 15.74
CA PHE A 47 -13.76 -2.24 16.00
C PHE A 47 -13.62 -3.29 14.90
N LEU A 48 -13.75 -2.90 13.63
CA LEU A 48 -13.57 -3.80 12.49
C LEU A 48 -12.18 -4.46 12.49
N PHE A 49 -11.14 -3.66 12.76
CA PHE A 49 -9.76 -4.13 12.81
C PHE A 49 -9.55 -5.19 13.89
N VAL A 50 -10.04 -4.95 15.11
CA VAL A 50 -9.95 -5.89 16.23
C VAL A 50 -10.76 -7.16 15.94
N VAL A 51 -11.98 -7.04 15.42
CA VAL A 51 -12.80 -8.19 15.02
C VAL A 51 -12.08 -9.05 13.99
N THR A 52 -11.42 -8.42 13.01
CA THR A 52 -10.65 -9.15 11.99
C THR A 52 -9.45 -9.87 12.59
N ILE A 53 -8.73 -9.25 13.53
CA ILE A 53 -7.63 -9.90 14.25
C ILE A 53 -8.14 -11.14 15.00
N ILE A 54 -9.24 -11.01 15.74
CA ILE A 54 -9.83 -12.12 16.50
C ILE A 54 -10.25 -13.24 15.53
N ALA A 55 -10.90 -12.90 14.41
CA ALA A 55 -11.32 -13.88 13.41
C ALA A 55 -10.13 -14.63 12.79
N VAL A 56 -9.03 -13.94 12.47
CA VAL A 56 -7.79 -14.55 11.98
C VAL A 56 -7.18 -15.51 13.01
N LEU A 57 -7.12 -15.10 14.28
CA LEU A 57 -6.55 -15.90 15.35
C LEU A 57 -7.40 -17.13 15.68
N ALA A 58 -8.73 -17.02 15.58
CA ALA A 58 -9.66 -18.09 15.91
C ALA A 58 -9.88 -19.11 14.78
N THR A 59 -9.74 -18.68 13.53
CA THR A 59 -9.97 -19.55 12.36
C THR A 59 -8.65 -19.97 11.73
N ASN A 60 -8.18 -19.18 10.77
CA ASN A 60 -6.89 -19.27 10.09
C ASN A 60 -6.68 -17.95 9.34
N LEU A 61 -5.43 -17.61 9.04
CA LEU A 61 -5.07 -16.37 8.34
C LEU A 61 -5.82 -16.20 7.02
N LEU A 62 -5.94 -17.27 6.23
CA LEU A 62 -6.63 -17.21 4.93
C LEU A 62 -8.11 -16.83 5.06
N VAL A 63 -8.83 -17.49 5.97
CA VAL A 63 -10.27 -17.27 6.19
C VAL A 63 -10.53 -15.89 6.80
N GLY A 64 -9.72 -15.51 7.80
CA GLY A 64 -9.87 -14.22 8.47
C GLY A 64 -9.57 -13.03 7.55
N VAL A 65 -8.57 -13.14 6.67
CA VAL A 65 -8.30 -12.10 5.65
C VAL A 65 -9.45 -12.00 4.65
N PHE A 66 -9.95 -13.13 4.14
CA PHE A 66 -11.08 -13.13 3.21
C PHE A 66 -12.31 -12.47 3.83
N PHE A 67 -12.61 -12.79 5.08
CA PHE A 67 -13.70 -12.19 5.83
C PHE A 67 -13.51 -10.68 6.04
N GLY A 68 -12.31 -10.25 6.45
CA GLY A 68 -12.00 -8.83 6.64
C GLY A 68 -12.15 -8.01 5.35
N VAL A 69 -11.70 -8.55 4.21
CA VAL A 69 -11.89 -7.91 2.89
C VAL A 69 -13.37 -7.84 2.53
N PHE A 70 -14.12 -8.92 2.74
CA PHE A 70 -15.55 -8.96 2.46
C PHE A 70 -16.35 -7.95 3.27
N VAL A 71 -16.13 -7.88 4.59
CA VAL A 71 -16.82 -6.91 5.46
C VAL A 71 -16.43 -5.47 5.12
N LYS A 72 -15.16 -5.22 4.80
CA LYS A 72 -14.70 -3.89 4.37
C LYS A 72 -15.36 -3.47 3.06
N LEU A 73 -15.55 -4.39 2.12
CA LEU A 73 -16.27 -4.13 0.87
C LEU A 73 -17.74 -3.81 1.13
N LEU A 74 -18.38 -4.54 2.04
CA LEU A 74 -19.77 -4.32 2.44
C LEU A 74 -19.98 -2.93 3.09
N LEU A 75 -19.07 -2.53 3.98
CA LEU A 75 -19.08 -1.21 4.62
C LEU A 75 -18.83 -0.07 3.63
N HIS A 76 -18.07 -0.33 2.57
CA HIS A 76 -17.81 0.65 1.53
C HIS A 76 -19.03 0.85 0.63
N LEU A 77 -19.73 -0.25 0.31
CA LEU A 77 -21.01 -0.23 -0.39
C LEU A 77 -22.09 0.50 0.41
N SER A 78 -22.18 0.26 1.72
CA SER A 78 -23.20 0.89 2.57
C SER A 78 -22.96 2.38 2.81
N ARG A 79 -21.71 2.86 2.70
CA ARG A 79 -21.34 4.29 2.80
C ARG A 79 -21.45 5.06 1.47
N GLY A 80 -21.96 4.45 0.40
CA GLY A 80 -22.30 5.15 -0.85
C GLY A 80 -21.09 5.61 -1.68
N VAL A 81 -19.88 5.14 -1.38
CA VAL A 81 -18.69 5.48 -2.16
C VAL A 81 -18.72 4.61 -3.42
N TRP A 82 -19.12 5.24 -4.53
CA TRP A 82 -19.27 4.57 -5.82
C TRP A 82 -17.95 3.88 -6.22
N LEU A 83 -18.02 2.57 -6.42
CA LEU A 83 -16.92 1.68 -6.87
C LEU A 83 -16.11 2.24 -8.05
N ASN A 84 -16.70 3.16 -8.81
CA ASN A 84 -16.09 3.80 -9.97
C ASN A 84 -14.93 4.76 -9.63
N ASN A 85 -14.89 5.35 -8.43
CA ASN A 85 -13.81 6.27 -8.00
C ASN A 85 -12.63 5.57 -7.30
N MET A 86 -12.82 4.33 -6.84
CA MET A 86 -11.81 3.56 -6.12
C MET A 86 -10.79 2.87 -7.05
N PHE A 87 -11.19 2.57 -8.29
CA PHE A 87 -10.40 1.76 -9.23
C PHE A 87 -9.92 2.52 -10.47
N LYS A 88 -10.31 3.78 -10.65
CA LYS A 88 -9.91 4.58 -11.80
C LYS A 88 -9.43 5.96 -11.36
N ILE A 89 -8.12 6.19 -11.45
CA ILE A 89 -7.60 7.55 -11.60
C ILE A 89 -8.21 8.10 -12.89
N HIS A 90 -8.83 9.28 -12.79
CA HIS A 90 -9.10 10.10 -13.97
C HIS A 90 -7.83 10.90 -14.25
N PHE A 91 -7.11 10.52 -15.29
CA PHE A 91 -5.95 11.27 -15.77
C PHE A 91 -6.14 11.60 -17.25
N THR A 92 -5.61 12.74 -17.66
CA THR A 92 -5.61 13.16 -19.05
C THR A 92 -4.16 13.41 -19.46
N ILE A 93 -3.73 12.78 -20.55
CA ILE A 93 -2.43 13.04 -21.16
C ILE A 93 -2.66 13.93 -22.36
N ILE A 94 -2.01 15.09 -22.35
CA ILE A 94 -2.03 16.06 -23.44
C ILE A 94 -0.61 16.09 -24.01
N GLU A 95 -0.43 15.57 -25.22
CA GLU A 95 0.83 15.67 -25.95
C GLU A 95 0.81 16.91 -26.85
N GLN A 96 1.79 17.79 -26.67
CA GLN A 96 2.04 18.94 -27.54
C GLN A 96 3.51 18.93 -27.97
N GLY A 97 3.79 18.32 -29.12
CA GLY A 97 5.13 18.23 -29.68
C GLY A 97 6.11 17.54 -28.73
N ASN A 98 7.10 18.28 -28.21
CA ASN A 98 8.08 17.75 -27.27
C ASN A 98 7.64 17.81 -25.80
N ASN A 99 6.45 18.33 -25.51
CA ASN A 99 5.93 18.46 -24.15
C ASN A 99 4.77 17.50 -23.93
N VAL A 100 4.83 16.71 -22.85
CA VAL A 100 3.76 15.81 -22.43
C VAL A 100 3.24 16.29 -21.08
N THR A 101 1.97 16.72 -21.04
CA THR A 101 1.33 17.14 -19.80
C THR A 101 0.41 16.04 -19.30
N VAL A 102 0.71 15.50 -18.12
CA VAL A 102 -0.09 14.50 -17.43
C VAL A 102 -0.90 15.19 -16.33
N LYS A 103 -2.18 15.43 -16.59
CA LYS A 103 -3.11 16.02 -15.62
C LYS A 103 -3.73 14.94 -14.75
N ILE A 104 -3.62 15.11 -13.44
CA ILE A 104 -4.19 14.20 -12.44
C ILE A 104 -5.44 14.84 -11.86
N ILE A 105 -6.59 14.17 -12.02
CA ILE A 105 -7.89 14.66 -11.56
C ILE A 105 -8.36 13.77 -10.41
N GLY A 106 -8.68 14.38 -9.27
CA GLY A 106 -9.29 13.70 -8.13
C GLY A 106 -8.29 13.23 -7.08
N SER A 107 -8.31 11.94 -6.74
CA SER A 107 -7.43 11.37 -5.72
C SER A 107 -6.36 10.48 -6.35
N ALA A 108 -5.09 10.76 -6.03
CA ALA A 108 -3.95 9.95 -6.40
C ALA A 108 -3.50 9.18 -5.15
N LEU A 109 -3.80 7.89 -5.12
CA LEU A 109 -3.51 6.97 -4.03
C LEU A 109 -2.70 5.79 -4.56
N PHE A 110 -1.89 5.15 -3.71
CA PHE A 110 -1.14 3.96 -4.11
C PHE A 110 -2.03 2.89 -4.80
N SER A 111 -3.28 2.73 -4.33
CA SER A 111 -4.23 1.76 -4.87
C SER A 111 -4.70 2.04 -6.30
N ASN A 112 -4.69 3.30 -6.74
CA ASN A 112 -5.18 3.70 -8.06
C ASN A 112 -4.06 4.24 -8.98
N PHE A 113 -2.81 4.27 -8.50
CA PHE A 113 -1.65 4.81 -9.21
C PHE A 113 -1.06 3.90 -10.30
N ILE A 114 -1.34 2.59 -10.29
CA ILE A 114 -0.74 1.62 -11.23
C ILE A 114 -0.99 1.97 -12.72
N PRO A 115 -2.21 2.35 -13.14
CA PRO A 115 -2.46 2.77 -14.53
C PRO A 115 -1.69 4.04 -14.92
N LEU A 116 -1.60 5.01 -13.99
CA LEU A 116 -0.85 6.24 -14.19
C LEU A 116 0.65 5.95 -14.35
N LYS A 117 1.20 5.09 -13.49
CA LYS A 117 2.58 4.60 -13.61
C LYS A 117 2.86 4.01 -14.99
N LYS A 118 2.01 3.10 -15.48
CA LYS A 118 2.16 2.51 -16.81
C LYS A 118 2.10 3.55 -17.94
N ALA A 119 1.22 4.53 -17.81
CA ALA A 119 1.07 5.57 -18.82
C ALA A 119 2.30 6.50 -18.85
N VAL A 120 2.85 6.83 -17.69
CA VAL A 120 4.07 7.66 -17.56
C VAL A 120 5.33 6.89 -18.00
N ASP A 121 5.43 5.60 -17.68
CA ASP A 121 6.56 4.75 -18.09
C ASP A 121 6.60 4.49 -19.61
N ASN A 122 5.47 4.63 -20.31
CA ASN A 122 5.36 4.47 -21.76
C ASN A 122 5.68 5.76 -22.55
N ILE A 123 5.97 6.88 -21.87
CA ILE A 123 6.31 8.14 -22.55
C ILE A 123 7.69 8.00 -23.20
N GLU A 124 7.81 8.40 -24.46
CA GLU A 124 9.06 8.35 -25.21
C GLU A 124 10.20 9.11 -24.48
N PRO A 125 11.44 8.58 -24.48
CA PRO A 125 12.58 9.28 -23.92
C PRO A 125 12.85 10.60 -24.65
N GLY A 126 13.22 11.65 -23.92
CA GLY A 126 13.60 12.97 -24.47
C GLY A 126 12.48 14.02 -24.54
N LYS A 127 11.25 13.67 -24.13
CA LYS A 127 10.13 14.60 -24.01
C LYS A 127 10.14 15.31 -22.64
N ASN A 128 9.70 16.56 -22.61
CA ASN A 128 9.49 17.31 -21.36
C ASN A 128 8.17 16.88 -20.73
N ILE A 129 8.24 16.17 -19.60
CA ILE A 129 7.06 15.67 -18.90
C ILE A 129 6.65 16.67 -17.80
N ILE A 130 5.43 17.18 -17.88
CA ILE A 130 4.81 18.07 -16.87
C ILE A 130 3.72 17.28 -16.17
N ILE A 131 3.84 17.08 -14.86
CA ILE A 131 2.81 16.43 -14.04
C ILE A 131 2.02 17.51 -13.31
N ASP A 132 0.76 17.68 -13.69
CA ASP A 132 -0.12 18.72 -13.18
C ASP A 132 -1.10 18.15 -12.16
N PHE A 133 -0.98 18.64 -10.92
CA PHE A 133 -1.80 18.27 -9.77
C PHE A 133 -2.90 19.29 -9.43
N SER A 134 -3.11 20.31 -10.26
CA SER A 134 -4.03 21.42 -9.99
C SER A 134 -5.48 20.97 -9.70
N GLN A 135 -5.90 19.82 -10.22
CA GLN A 135 -7.22 19.22 -9.99
C GLN A 135 -7.18 17.99 -9.06
N GLY A 136 -6.05 17.74 -8.41
CA GLY A 136 -5.90 16.69 -7.41
C GLY A 136 -6.22 17.22 -6.01
N TYR A 137 -7.21 16.65 -5.33
CA TYR A 137 -7.58 17.06 -3.97
C TYR A 137 -6.96 16.17 -2.88
N LEU A 138 -6.41 15.00 -3.24
CA LEU A 138 -5.80 14.07 -2.29
C LEU A 138 -4.66 13.30 -2.95
N ILE A 139 -3.44 13.47 -2.44
CA ILE A 139 -2.22 12.87 -2.99
C ILE A 139 -1.52 12.10 -1.87
N ASP A 140 -1.30 10.81 -2.07
CA ASP A 140 -0.57 9.98 -1.12
C ASP A 140 0.94 10.25 -1.19
N HIS A 141 1.61 10.20 -0.03
CA HIS A 141 3.05 10.42 0.08
C HIS A 141 3.85 9.41 -0.76
N SER A 142 3.34 8.18 -0.89
CA SER A 142 3.93 7.12 -1.71
C SER A 142 4.09 7.54 -3.18
N ILE A 143 3.15 8.34 -3.71
CA ILE A 143 3.19 8.84 -5.09
C ILE A 143 4.25 9.92 -5.25
N LEU A 144 4.39 10.81 -4.26
CA LEU A 144 5.43 11.84 -4.29
C LEU A 144 6.84 11.23 -4.31
N ILE A 145 7.07 10.19 -3.50
CA ILE A 145 8.34 9.43 -3.53
C ILE A 145 8.56 8.84 -4.92
N TYR A 146 7.55 8.14 -5.46
CA TYR A 146 7.64 7.51 -6.76
C TYR A 146 8.00 8.52 -7.86
N LEU A 147 7.34 9.67 -7.89
CA LEU A 147 7.58 10.68 -8.93
C LEU A 147 8.95 11.33 -8.82
N ASN A 148 9.46 11.47 -7.60
CA ASN A 148 10.82 11.94 -7.37
C ASN A 148 11.86 10.94 -7.91
N GLU A 149 11.65 9.64 -7.63
CA GLU A 149 12.49 8.56 -8.17
C GLU A 149 12.41 8.49 -9.71
N PHE A 150 11.20 8.60 -10.26
CA PHE A 150 10.97 8.62 -11.70
C PHE A 150 11.68 9.80 -12.37
N SER A 151 11.54 11.02 -11.82
CA SER A 151 12.21 12.21 -12.33
C SER A 151 13.75 12.04 -12.33
N ALA A 152 14.30 11.54 -11.23
CA ALA A 152 15.74 11.29 -11.11
C ALA A 152 16.25 10.21 -12.07
N HIS A 153 15.42 9.21 -12.41
CA HIS A 153 15.75 8.18 -13.39
C HIS A 153 15.65 8.71 -14.82
N TYR A 154 14.56 9.41 -15.16
CA TYR A 154 14.32 9.98 -16.48
C TYR A 154 15.39 11.01 -16.88
N ALA A 155 15.85 11.84 -15.93
CA ALA A 155 16.94 12.78 -16.16
C ALA A 155 18.28 12.09 -16.52
N ARG A 156 18.49 10.83 -16.12
CA ARG A 156 19.69 10.05 -16.47
C ARG A 156 19.56 9.34 -17.80
N SER A 157 18.36 8.92 -18.20
CA SER A 157 18.15 8.22 -19.48
C SER A 157 18.14 9.15 -20.70
N VAL A 158 18.02 10.46 -20.49
CA VAL A 158 18.04 11.49 -21.55
C VAL A 158 19.45 12.11 -21.74
N ARG A 159 20.43 11.74 -20.90
CA ARG A 159 21.86 12.05 -21.15
C ARG A 159 22.50 11.01 -22.04
#